data_AF-A0A7Y3DR21-F1
#
_entry.id   AF-A0A7Y3DR21-F1
#
_cell.length_a   1.000
_cell.length_b   1.000
_cell.length_c   1.000
_cell.angle_alpha   90.00
_cell.angle_beta   90.00
_cell.angle_gamma   90.00
#
_symmetry.space_group_name_H-M   'P 1'
#
loop_
_entity.id
_entity.type
_entity.pdbx_description
1 polymer ?
#
loop_
_entity_poly.entity_id
_entity_poly.type
_entity_poly.pdbx_seq_one_letter_code
_entity_poly.pdbx_strand_id
1 'polypeptide(L)'
;MRIADAYGYQYFGQIEQIQYTFNVKKGDEQVSRFWIWEPKLDKVTFNAMNYTETITYFRGDLEADVANKFKKIDAWFTNDNYWLLFPLLVARDTQLKVEDIGRQKLPMGDGKAGCVVVTFPAHGGYTPGDIYELYLDDNFRLTQWVYRRAGSEKPTRITTWEDYRQAGPLTVALNHRGEDDNFRVWFTNVGVKMAGVDGWMFADN
;
A
#
# COMPACT_ATOMS: atom_id res chain seq x y z
N MET A 1 -0.99 -13.04 -13.05
CA MET A 1 -0.80 -13.30 -11.61
C MET A 1 0.61 -13.86 -11.40
N ARG A 2 1.63 -12.99 -11.46
CA ARG A 2 3.05 -13.32 -11.17
C ARG A 2 3.65 -12.34 -10.16
N ILE A 3 3.21 -11.08 -10.24
CA ILE A 3 3.64 -10.01 -9.33
C ILE A 3 3.21 -10.32 -7.91
N ALA A 4 1.91 -10.51 -7.63
CA ALA A 4 1.42 -10.72 -6.27
C ALA A 4 2.00 -11.98 -5.58
N ASP A 5 2.36 -13.02 -6.35
CA ASP A 5 3.00 -14.21 -5.81
C ASP A 5 4.40 -13.91 -5.25
N ALA A 6 5.12 -12.94 -5.84
CA ALA A 6 6.38 -12.43 -5.30
C ALA A 6 6.23 -11.72 -3.95
N TYR A 7 4.98 -11.43 -3.54
CA TYR A 7 4.62 -10.79 -2.27
C TYR A 7 3.91 -11.76 -1.30
N GLY A 8 3.80 -13.04 -1.63
CA GLY A 8 3.18 -14.05 -0.75
C GLY A 8 1.65 -14.12 -0.83
N TYR A 9 1.06 -13.73 -1.96
CA TYR A 9 -0.40 -13.71 -2.16
C TYR A 9 -1.12 -15.02 -1.80
N GLN A 10 -0.49 -16.17 -2.09
CA GLN A 10 -1.01 -17.50 -1.76
C GLN A 10 -1.26 -17.72 -0.26
N TYR A 11 -0.58 -16.96 0.61
CA TYR A 11 -0.74 -17.03 2.05
C TYR A 11 -1.67 -15.94 2.60
N PHE A 12 -2.06 -14.96 1.78
CA PHE A 12 -2.81 -13.78 2.22
C PHE A 12 -4.16 -14.16 2.86
N GLY A 13 -4.84 -15.18 2.33
CA GLY A 13 -6.09 -15.70 2.90
C GLY A 13 -5.95 -16.39 4.27
N GLN A 14 -4.72 -16.64 4.73
CA GLN A 14 -4.43 -17.25 6.04
C GLN A 14 -4.08 -16.21 7.10
N ILE A 15 -3.93 -14.94 6.72
CA ILE A 15 -3.61 -13.85 7.63
C ILE A 15 -4.85 -13.51 8.47
N GLU A 16 -4.63 -13.45 9.79
CA GLU A 16 -5.63 -12.99 10.76
C GLU A 16 -5.52 -11.46 10.92
N GLN A 17 -4.30 -10.96 11.16
CA GLN A 17 -4.05 -9.54 11.39
C GLN A 17 -2.75 -9.07 10.74
N ILE A 18 -2.72 -7.80 10.32
CA ILE A 18 -1.52 -7.09 9.87
C ILE A 18 -1.41 -5.83 10.71
N GLN A 19 -0.23 -5.55 11.26
CA GLN A 19 0.05 -4.28 11.92
C GLN A 19 1.23 -3.57 11.29
N TYR A 20 1.22 -2.25 11.35
CA TYR A 20 2.34 -1.41 10.91
C TYR A 20 2.16 0.03 11.38
N THR A 21 3.28 0.73 11.51
CA THR A 21 3.33 2.18 11.57
C THR A 21 3.72 2.72 10.20
N PHE A 22 2.82 3.46 9.57
CA PHE A 22 3.11 4.28 8.40
C PHE A 22 3.76 5.59 8.85
N ASN A 23 4.86 5.97 8.23
CA ASN A 23 5.52 7.25 8.46
C ASN A 23 5.73 7.95 7.13
N VAL A 24 5.50 9.26 7.09
CA VAL A 24 5.76 10.08 5.91
C VAL A 24 6.43 11.37 6.31
N LYS A 25 7.41 11.79 5.51
CA LYS A 25 8.00 13.12 5.52
C LYS A 25 7.71 13.79 4.18
N LYS A 26 7.23 15.03 4.22
CA LYS A 26 7.03 15.88 3.05
C LYS A 26 7.49 17.31 3.36
N GLY A 27 8.63 17.71 2.80
CA GLY A 27 9.30 18.95 3.23
C GLY A 27 9.63 18.87 4.72
N ASP A 28 9.15 19.84 5.50
CA ASP A 28 9.35 19.89 6.96
C ASP A 28 8.25 19.16 7.75
N GLU A 29 7.17 18.75 7.09
CA GLU A 29 6.07 18.03 7.75
C GLU A 29 6.40 16.55 7.91
N GLN A 30 6.15 16.00 9.09
CA GLN A 30 6.25 14.58 9.38
C GLN A 30 4.99 14.07 10.10
N VAL A 31 4.48 12.94 9.63
CA VAL A 31 3.27 12.30 10.18
C VAL A 31 3.51 10.81 10.35
N SER A 32 3.05 10.26 11.48
CA SER A 32 3.07 8.82 11.76
C SER A 32 1.67 8.31 12.14
N ARG A 33 1.28 7.15 11.62
CA ARG A 33 -0.02 6.51 11.86
C ARG A 33 0.16 5.01 12.08
N PHE A 34 -0.28 4.49 13.22
CA PHE A 34 -0.26 3.05 13.49
C PHE A 34 -1.63 2.43 13.19
N TRP A 35 -1.57 1.26 12.55
CA TRP A 35 -2.71 0.52 12.08
C TRP A 35 -2.61 -0.94 12.52
N ILE A 36 -3.76 -1.52 12.87
CA ILE A 36 -3.99 -2.97 12.84
C ILE A 36 -5.17 -3.20 11.89
N TRP A 37 -5.03 -4.13 10.96
CA TRP A 37 -6.08 -4.52 10.03
C TRP A 37 -6.30 -6.02 10.12
N GLU A 38 -7.58 -6.43 10.14
CA GLU A 38 -8.03 -7.82 10.14
C GLU A 38 -8.67 -8.11 8.77
N PRO A 39 -7.92 -8.59 7.76
CA PRO A 39 -8.38 -8.59 6.37
C PRO A 39 -9.66 -9.40 6.12
N LYS A 40 -9.88 -10.47 6.88
CA LYS A 40 -11.06 -11.33 6.76
C LYS A 40 -12.35 -10.67 7.26
N LEU A 41 -12.23 -9.84 8.30
CA LEU A 41 -13.36 -9.11 8.88
C LEU A 41 -13.51 -7.72 8.25
N ASP A 42 -12.51 -7.28 7.50
CA ASP A 42 -12.32 -5.91 7.05
C ASP A 42 -12.50 -4.88 8.18
N LYS A 43 -11.90 -5.22 9.33
CA LYS A 43 -11.92 -4.42 10.56
C LYS A 43 -10.60 -3.70 10.70
N VAL A 44 -10.66 -2.40 10.95
CA VAL A 44 -9.49 -1.52 11.08
C VAL A 44 -9.45 -0.93 12.47
N THR A 45 -8.27 -0.97 13.08
CA THR A 45 -7.95 -0.29 14.33
C THR A 45 -6.86 0.74 14.06
N PHE A 46 -7.12 1.97 14.47
CA PHE A 46 -6.25 3.14 14.30
C PHE A 46 -5.76 3.66 15.65
N ASN A 47 -4.46 3.95 15.72
CA ASN A 47 -3.86 4.66 16.83
C ASN A 47 -2.75 5.60 16.28
N ALA A 48 -2.82 6.91 16.52
CA ALA A 48 -1.81 7.83 16.00
C ALA A 48 -1.74 9.21 16.68
N MET A 49 -0.56 9.84 16.55
CA MET A 49 -0.25 11.25 16.79
C MET A 49 -0.74 11.81 18.14
N ASN A 50 -1.99 12.28 18.14
CA ASN A 50 -2.63 13.10 19.18
C ASN A 50 -4.04 12.58 19.53
N TYR A 51 -4.44 11.41 19.00
CA TYR A 51 -5.68 10.77 19.42
C TYR A 51 -5.42 10.08 20.76
N THR A 52 -6.14 10.50 21.80
CA THR A 52 -6.06 9.87 23.13
C THR A 52 -6.76 8.51 23.16
N GLU A 53 -7.63 8.24 22.18
CA GLU A 53 -8.44 7.03 22.10
C GLU A 53 -8.13 6.24 20.83
N THR A 54 -8.06 4.91 20.98
CA THR A 54 -7.99 3.98 19.86
C THR A 54 -9.34 3.91 19.16
N ILE A 55 -9.34 4.02 17.83
CA ILE A 55 -10.56 3.95 17.03
C ILE A 55 -10.60 2.59 16.32
N THR A 56 -11.70 1.87 16.45
CA THR A 56 -11.93 0.60 15.74
C THR A 56 -13.26 0.64 15.01
N TYR A 57 -13.27 0.19 13.76
CA TYR A 57 -14.47 0.17 12.91
C TYR A 57 -14.38 -0.95 11.86
N PHE A 58 -15.53 -1.41 11.38
CA PHE A 58 -15.63 -2.22 10.17
C PHE A 58 -15.78 -1.30 8.97
N ARG A 59 -15.03 -1.55 7.89
CA ARG A 59 -15.06 -0.66 6.72
C ARG A 59 -16.39 -0.72 5.97
N GLY A 60 -17.05 -1.89 5.98
CA GLY A 60 -18.39 -2.07 5.39
C GLY A 60 -19.48 -1.21 6.03
N ASP A 61 -19.32 -0.82 7.30
CA ASP A 61 -20.29 0.03 8.01
C ASP A 61 -20.19 1.51 7.60
N LEU A 62 -19.13 1.91 6.88
CA LEU A 62 -18.90 3.30 6.45
C LEU A 62 -19.76 3.71 5.26
N GLU A 63 -20.15 2.75 4.41
CA GLU A 63 -21.01 2.95 3.25
C GLU A 63 -22.44 3.35 3.67
N ALA A 64 -22.88 2.93 4.86
CA ALA A 64 -24.24 3.14 5.35
C ALA A 64 -24.52 4.57 5.88
N ASP A 65 -23.50 5.40 6.15
CA ASP A 65 -23.67 6.74 6.72
C ASP A 65 -22.75 7.79 6.07
N VAL A 66 -23.36 8.77 5.39
CA VAL A 66 -22.66 9.88 4.71
C VAL A 66 -21.96 10.82 5.71
N ALA A 67 -22.45 10.91 6.95
CA ALA A 67 -21.88 11.74 8.02
C ALA A 67 -20.83 10.99 8.87
N ASN A 68 -20.43 9.77 8.47
CA ASN A 68 -19.55 8.96 9.28
C ASN A 68 -18.16 9.62 9.47
N LYS A 69 -17.89 10.03 10.71
CA LYS A 69 -16.64 10.67 11.14
C LYS A 69 -15.38 9.85 10.84
N PHE A 70 -15.52 8.54 10.62
CA PHE A 70 -14.40 7.65 10.32
C PHE A 70 -13.98 7.64 8.86
N LYS A 71 -14.76 8.21 7.92
CA LYS A 71 -14.39 8.25 6.49
C LYS A 71 -13.02 8.88 6.23
N LYS A 72 -12.66 9.92 6.99
CA LYS A 72 -11.34 10.54 6.89
C LYS A 72 -10.22 9.60 7.35
N ILE A 73 -10.46 8.85 8.43
CA ILE A 73 -9.51 7.87 8.97
C ILE A 73 -9.38 6.69 8.01
N ASP A 74 -10.49 6.25 7.42
CA ASP A 74 -10.48 5.16 6.43
C ASP A 74 -9.82 5.55 5.10
N ALA A 75 -9.95 6.81 4.68
CA ALA A 75 -9.17 7.32 3.55
C ALA A 75 -7.65 7.31 3.85
N TRP A 76 -7.25 7.66 5.08
CA TRP A 76 -5.85 7.53 5.51
C TRP A 76 -5.39 6.08 5.56
N PHE A 77 -6.19 5.19 6.16
CA PHE A 77 -5.92 3.76 6.19
C PHE A 77 -5.73 3.22 4.77
N THR A 78 -6.66 3.52 3.86
CA THR A 78 -6.61 3.10 2.47
C THR A 78 -5.30 3.53 1.81
N ASN A 79 -4.94 4.82 1.90
CA ASN A 79 -3.66 5.31 1.39
C ASN A 79 -2.47 4.56 1.98
N ASP A 80 -2.40 4.47 3.30
CA ASP A 80 -1.25 3.88 4.01
C ASP A 80 -1.12 2.39 3.73
N ASN A 81 -2.24 1.69 3.59
CA ASN A 81 -2.32 0.28 3.25
C ASN A 81 -1.89 0.01 1.82
N TYR A 82 -2.25 0.88 0.87
CA TYR A 82 -1.74 0.82 -0.50
C TYR A 82 -0.23 1.02 -0.54
N TRP A 83 0.34 1.95 0.22
CA TRP A 83 1.81 2.10 0.28
C TRP A 83 2.53 0.83 0.76
N LEU A 84 1.95 0.05 1.66
CA LEU A 84 2.58 -1.17 2.16
C LEU A 84 2.32 -2.41 1.28
N LEU A 85 1.08 -2.56 0.82
CA LEU A 85 0.55 -3.82 0.28
C LEU A 85 0.04 -3.71 -1.17
N PHE A 86 0.42 -2.66 -1.92
CA PHE A 86 -0.12 -2.37 -3.26
C PHE A 86 -0.29 -3.61 -4.16
N PRO A 87 0.74 -4.45 -4.38
CA PRO A 87 0.62 -5.57 -5.32
C PRO A 87 -0.37 -6.64 -4.88
N LEU A 88 -0.53 -6.82 -3.56
CA LEU A 88 -1.49 -7.77 -2.97
C LEU A 88 -2.92 -7.23 -3.07
N LEU A 89 -3.13 -5.92 -2.84
CA LEU A 89 -4.44 -5.29 -2.95
C LEU A 89 -4.95 -5.26 -4.38
N VAL A 90 -4.09 -4.88 -5.34
CA VAL A 90 -4.43 -4.88 -6.78
C VAL A 90 -4.80 -6.28 -7.27
N ALA A 91 -4.14 -7.33 -6.78
CA ALA A 91 -4.46 -8.70 -7.17
C ALA A 91 -5.82 -9.20 -6.66
N ARG A 92 -6.39 -8.57 -5.62
CA ARG A 92 -7.71 -8.89 -5.09
C ARG A 92 -8.84 -8.10 -5.75
N ASP A 93 -8.51 -6.95 -6.34
CA ASP A 93 -9.50 -6.06 -6.93
C ASP A 93 -9.78 -6.44 -8.39
N THR A 94 -10.98 -6.97 -8.61
CA THR A 94 -11.43 -7.44 -9.93
C THR A 94 -11.92 -6.31 -10.84
N GLN A 95 -12.03 -5.08 -10.36
CA GLN A 95 -12.53 -3.93 -11.11
C GLN A 95 -11.41 -3.14 -11.80
N LEU A 96 -10.15 -3.44 -11.51
CA LEU A 96 -9.00 -2.75 -12.06
C LEU A 96 -8.72 -3.20 -13.48
N LYS A 97 -8.35 -2.25 -14.34
CA LYS A 97 -7.73 -2.56 -15.63
C LYS A 97 -6.23 -2.68 -15.43
N VAL A 98 -5.67 -3.84 -15.77
CA VAL A 98 -4.23 -4.14 -15.62
C VAL A 98 -3.64 -4.49 -16.97
N GLU A 99 -2.60 -3.77 -17.38
CA GLU A 99 -1.96 -3.88 -18.69
C GLU A 99 -0.44 -4.02 -18.56
N ASP A 100 0.13 -5.09 -19.10
CA ASP A 100 1.58 -5.19 -19.28
C ASP A 100 1.96 -4.48 -20.58
N ILE A 101 2.74 -3.40 -20.45
CA ILE A 101 3.16 -2.55 -21.58
C ILE A 101 4.63 -2.80 -21.97
N GLY A 102 5.20 -3.93 -21.53
CA GLY A 102 6.56 -4.34 -21.82
C GLY A 102 7.62 -3.48 -21.14
N ARG A 103 8.85 -3.50 -21.67
CA ARG A 103 9.98 -2.79 -21.07
C ARG A 103 9.93 -1.29 -21.38
N GLN A 104 9.84 -0.47 -20.34
CA GLN A 104 9.82 1.00 -20.42
C GLN A 104 11.07 1.60 -19.77
N LYS A 105 11.39 2.85 -20.11
CA LYS A 105 12.47 3.59 -19.43
C LYS A 105 12.11 3.80 -17.97
N LEU A 106 13.04 3.59 -17.05
CA LEU A 106 12.81 3.90 -15.64
C LEU A 106 12.51 5.39 -15.46
N PRO A 107 11.55 5.76 -14.58
CA PRO A 107 11.23 7.15 -14.34
C PRO A 107 12.33 7.86 -13.53
N MET A 108 13.10 7.14 -12.72
CA MET A 108 14.31 7.64 -12.04
C MET A 108 15.53 6.77 -12.38
N GLY A 109 16.64 7.44 -12.69
CA GLY A 109 17.90 6.80 -13.06
C GLY A 109 17.96 6.32 -14.52
N ASP A 110 18.98 5.53 -14.82
CA ASP A 110 19.22 4.97 -16.15
C ASP A 110 18.66 3.56 -16.30
N GLY A 111 18.32 3.18 -17.53
CA GLY A 111 17.92 1.82 -17.89
C GLY A 111 16.43 1.65 -18.18
N LYS A 112 16.02 0.39 -18.24
CA LYS A 112 14.64 -0.03 -18.55
C LYS A 112 14.20 -1.18 -17.66
N ALA A 113 12.92 -1.22 -17.30
CA ALA A 113 12.31 -2.28 -16.51
C ALA A 113 10.99 -2.73 -17.15
N GLY A 114 10.50 -3.93 -16.82
CA GLY A 114 9.14 -4.33 -17.19
C GLY A 114 8.14 -3.39 -16.52
N CYS A 115 7.12 -2.95 -17.24
CA CYS A 115 6.15 -1.98 -16.74
C CYS A 115 4.72 -2.50 -16.87
N VAL A 116 4.00 -2.48 -15.76
CA VAL A 116 2.57 -2.82 -15.70
C VAL A 116 1.77 -1.60 -15.28
N VAL A 117 0.76 -1.25 -16.05
CA VAL A 117 -0.15 -0.14 -15.76
C VAL A 117 -1.41 -0.67 -15.09
N VAL A 118 -1.75 -0.08 -13.94
CA VAL A 118 -2.98 -0.35 -13.19
C VAL A 118 -3.85 0.90 -13.24
N THR A 119 -5.06 0.77 -13.76
CA THR A 119 -6.05 1.86 -13.84
C THR A 119 -7.27 1.54 -13.01
N PHE A 120 -7.59 2.43 -12.07
CA PHE A 120 -8.78 2.35 -11.24
C PHE A 120 -10.03 2.85 -11.99
N PRO A 121 -11.23 2.33 -11.67
CA PRO A 121 -12.48 2.86 -12.20
C PRO A 121 -12.63 4.36 -11.99
N ALA A 122 -13.29 5.05 -12.92
CA ALA A 122 -13.50 6.51 -12.84
C ALA A 122 -14.43 6.96 -11.69
N HIS A 123 -15.14 6.03 -11.05
CA HIS A 123 -16.11 6.30 -9.99
C HIS A 123 -16.00 5.25 -8.88
N GLY A 124 -16.34 5.66 -7.65
CA GLY A 124 -16.32 4.79 -6.47
C GLY A 124 -14.98 4.82 -5.73
N GLY A 125 -15.01 4.42 -4.45
CA GLY A 125 -13.83 4.38 -3.58
C GLY A 125 -13.16 5.74 -3.32
N TYR A 126 -11.93 5.70 -2.81
CA TYR A 126 -11.13 6.90 -2.51
C TYR A 126 -10.18 7.31 -3.64
N THR A 127 -9.97 6.45 -4.65
CA THR A 127 -8.98 6.62 -5.73
C THR A 127 -9.60 6.58 -7.13
N PRO A 128 -10.70 7.31 -7.40
CA PRO A 128 -11.38 7.25 -8.69
C PRO A 128 -10.48 7.77 -9.82
N GLY A 129 -10.31 6.94 -10.85
CA GLY A 129 -9.53 7.24 -12.05
C GLY A 129 -8.02 7.30 -11.84
N ASP A 130 -7.52 6.89 -10.66
CA ASP A 130 -6.09 6.84 -10.40
C ASP A 130 -5.38 5.83 -11.31
N ILE A 131 -4.18 6.17 -11.74
CA ILE A 131 -3.33 5.31 -12.57
C ILE A 131 -1.98 5.12 -11.88
N TYR A 132 -1.51 3.88 -11.86
CA TYR A 132 -0.19 3.51 -11.37
C TYR A 132 0.58 2.78 -12.47
N GLU A 133 1.78 3.27 -12.79
CA GLU A 133 2.74 2.56 -13.63
C GLU A 133 3.75 1.87 -12.71
N LEU A 134 3.79 0.54 -12.74
CA LEU A 134 4.59 -0.31 -11.87
C LEU A 134 5.84 -0.79 -12.60
N TYR A 135 7.03 -0.35 -12.18
CA TYR A 135 8.30 -0.76 -12.78
C TYR A 135 8.93 -1.89 -11.97
N LEU A 136 9.10 -3.05 -12.60
CA LEU A 136 9.41 -4.31 -11.93
C LEU A 136 10.83 -4.79 -12.23
N ASP A 137 11.49 -5.36 -11.22
CA ASP A 137 12.72 -6.14 -11.43
C ASP A 137 12.44 -7.52 -12.04
N ASP A 138 13.50 -8.29 -12.31
CA ASP A 138 13.39 -9.63 -12.89
C ASP A 138 12.72 -10.65 -11.94
N ASN A 139 12.58 -10.32 -10.66
CA ASN A 139 11.86 -11.11 -9.66
C ASN A 139 10.41 -10.62 -9.44
N PHE A 140 9.91 -9.75 -10.33
CA PHE A 140 8.59 -9.13 -10.25
C PHE A 140 8.37 -8.26 -9.01
N ARG A 141 9.42 -7.77 -8.37
CA ARG A 141 9.33 -6.79 -7.29
C ARG A 141 9.27 -5.38 -7.87
N LEU A 142 8.36 -4.58 -7.32
CA LEU A 142 8.25 -3.16 -7.61
C LEU A 142 9.53 -2.45 -7.20
N THR A 143 10.18 -1.76 -8.13
CA THR A 143 11.39 -0.98 -7.86
C THR A 143 11.07 0.50 -7.83
N GLN A 144 10.15 0.92 -8.69
CA GLN A 144 9.68 2.29 -8.79
C GLN A 144 8.22 2.28 -9.24
N TRP A 145 7.47 3.31 -8.88
CA TRP A 145 6.16 3.53 -9.49
C TRP A 145 5.95 4.99 -9.89
N VAL A 146 5.06 5.19 -10.86
CA VAL A 146 4.52 6.50 -11.22
C VAL A 146 3.05 6.51 -10.84
N TYR A 147 2.68 7.39 -9.91
CA TYR A 147 1.29 7.66 -9.55
C TYR A 147 0.76 8.87 -10.31
N ARG A 148 -0.41 8.72 -10.90
CA ARG A 148 -1.17 9.77 -11.58
C ARG A 148 -2.57 9.84 -10.97
N ARG A 149 -2.81 10.92 -10.24
CA ARG A 149 -4.12 11.20 -9.65
C ARG A 149 -5.14 11.47 -10.75
N ALA A 150 -6.27 10.77 -10.72
CA ALA A 150 -7.38 10.93 -11.66
C ALA A 150 -6.94 11.00 -13.14
N GLY A 151 -5.96 10.17 -13.54
CA GLY A 151 -5.49 10.09 -14.91
C GLY A 151 -4.65 11.29 -15.41
N SER A 152 -4.11 12.11 -14.50
CA SER A 152 -3.28 13.27 -14.87
C SER A 152 -2.17 12.94 -15.89
N GLU A 153 -2.06 13.77 -16.94
CA GLU A 153 -1.02 13.65 -17.98
C GLU A 153 0.39 13.80 -17.42
N LYS A 154 0.57 14.63 -16.39
CA LYS A 154 1.83 14.73 -15.65
C LYS A 154 1.81 13.80 -14.44
N PRO A 155 2.92 13.08 -14.15
CA PRO A 155 3.09 12.34 -12.92
C PRO A 155 2.73 13.19 -11.70
N THR A 156 1.86 12.66 -10.84
CA THR A 156 1.56 13.29 -9.54
C THR A 156 2.67 12.97 -8.53
N ARG A 157 3.20 11.75 -8.58
CA ARG A 157 4.31 11.33 -7.75
C ARG A 157 5.08 10.20 -8.41
N ILE A 158 6.39 10.23 -8.31
CA ILE A 158 7.28 9.13 -8.68
C ILE A 158 8.02 8.73 -7.40
N THR A 159 8.01 7.45 -7.05
CA THR A 159 8.81 6.97 -5.90
C THR A 159 9.45 5.62 -6.12
N THR A 160 10.55 5.40 -5.40
CA THR A 160 11.20 4.09 -5.29
C THR A 160 10.41 3.17 -4.36
N TRP A 161 10.73 1.89 -4.44
CA TRP A 161 10.27 0.81 -3.57
C TRP A 161 11.49 0.01 -3.15
N GLU A 162 11.89 0.18 -1.90
CA GLU A 162 13.18 -0.24 -1.36
C GLU A 162 13.01 -0.95 -0.02
N ASP A 163 14.12 -1.50 0.49
CA ASP A 163 14.19 -2.16 1.80
C ASP A 163 13.14 -3.28 1.94
N TYR A 164 13.21 -4.22 1.01
CA TYR A 164 12.34 -5.39 1.00
C TYR A 164 12.65 -6.33 2.15
N ARG A 165 11.66 -6.60 3.00
CA ARG A 165 11.73 -7.49 4.17
C ARG A 165 10.63 -8.55 4.15
N GLN A 166 10.82 -9.60 4.94
CA GLN A 166 9.80 -10.62 5.18
C GLN A 166 9.07 -10.32 6.49
N ALA A 167 7.74 -10.20 6.45
CA ALA A 167 6.88 -10.20 7.63
C ALA A 167 6.04 -11.49 7.61
N GLY A 168 6.54 -12.52 8.28
CA GLY A 168 5.99 -13.87 8.14
C GLY A 168 6.07 -14.34 6.68
N PRO A 169 4.95 -14.77 6.06
CA PRO A 169 4.94 -15.21 4.67
C PRO A 169 4.88 -14.08 3.63
N LEU A 170 4.75 -12.81 4.07
CA LEU A 170 4.64 -11.67 3.17
C LEU A 170 5.99 -11.00 2.94
N THR A 171 6.28 -10.68 1.68
CA THR A 171 7.37 -9.78 1.31
C THR A 171 6.81 -8.36 1.17
N VAL A 172 7.42 -7.38 1.82
CA VAL A 172 6.97 -5.96 1.84
C VAL A 172 8.15 -5.02 1.64
N ALA A 173 7.94 -3.91 0.93
CA ALA A 173 8.93 -2.82 0.84
C ALA A 173 8.70 -1.84 1.99
N LEU A 174 9.74 -1.54 2.76
CA LEU A 174 9.61 -0.70 3.96
C LEU A 174 10.07 0.74 3.74
N ASN A 175 10.63 1.07 2.57
CA ASN A 175 11.11 2.41 2.27
C ASN A 175 10.73 2.86 0.86
N HIS A 176 10.26 4.09 0.73
CA HIS A 176 9.91 4.71 -0.56
C HIS A 176 10.40 6.15 -0.58
N ARG A 177 11.20 6.51 -1.58
CA ARG A 177 11.76 7.87 -1.71
C ARG A 177 11.22 8.54 -2.97
N GLY A 178 10.95 9.83 -2.89
CA GLY A 178 10.71 10.66 -4.06
C GLY A 178 11.97 10.82 -4.91
N GLU A 179 11.80 11.46 -6.07
CA GLU A 179 12.93 11.85 -6.93
C GLU A 179 13.86 12.86 -6.21
N ASP A 180 13.31 13.64 -5.28
CA ASP A 180 14.04 14.54 -4.40
C ASP A 180 14.03 14.05 -2.94
N ASP A 181 14.87 14.66 -2.11
CA ASP A 181 14.92 14.39 -0.66
C ASP A 181 13.73 15.02 0.11
N ASN A 182 12.75 15.61 -0.60
CA ASN A 182 11.59 16.25 0.02
C ASN A 182 10.44 15.28 0.28
N PHE A 183 10.49 14.04 -0.21
CA PHE A 183 9.45 13.05 0.05
C PHE A 183 10.01 11.69 0.44
N ARG A 184 9.52 11.14 1.55
CA ARG A 184 9.82 9.77 1.96
C ARG A 184 8.62 9.16 2.69
N VAL A 185 8.28 7.93 2.33
CA VAL A 185 7.43 7.05 3.15
C VAL A 185 8.29 5.91 3.67
N TRP A 186 8.12 5.57 4.94
CA TRP A 186 8.76 4.38 5.51
C TRP A 186 7.88 3.73 6.56
N PHE A 187 8.11 2.44 6.77
CA PHE A 187 7.31 1.63 7.68
C PHE A 187 8.15 1.14 8.85
N THR A 188 7.53 1.10 10.03
CA THR A 188 8.09 0.50 11.24
C THR A 188 7.04 -0.39 11.91
N ASN A 189 7.45 -1.25 12.84
CA ASN A 189 6.55 -2.16 13.56
C ASN A 189 5.67 -3.04 12.66
N VAL A 190 6.18 -3.40 11.46
CA VAL A 190 5.44 -4.20 10.50
C VAL A 190 5.41 -5.64 10.98
N GLY A 191 4.22 -6.19 11.17
CA GLY A 191 4.05 -7.57 11.63
C GLY A 191 2.77 -8.21 11.09
N VAL A 192 2.81 -9.53 10.93
CA VAL A 192 1.70 -10.36 10.48
C VAL A 192 1.39 -11.40 11.54
N LYS A 193 0.11 -11.58 11.83
CA LYS A 193 -0.40 -12.68 12.65
C LYS A 193 -1.20 -13.63 11.77
N MET A 194 -0.83 -14.91 11.78
CA MET A 194 -1.49 -15.97 11.00
C MET A 194 -2.64 -16.58 11.81
N ALA A 195 -3.71 -16.98 11.13
CA ALA A 195 -4.84 -17.64 11.78
C ALA A 195 -4.40 -18.95 12.46
N GLY A 196 -4.75 -19.10 13.73
CA GLY A 196 -4.40 -20.29 14.52
C GLY A 196 -2.92 -20.40 14.91
N VAL A 197 -2.13 -19.34 14.70
CA VAL A 197 -0.74 -19.25 15.16
C VAL A 197 -0.65 -18.22 16.27
N ASP A 198 0.01 -18.60 17.37
CA ASP A 198 0.26 -17.68 18.48
C ASP A 198 1.41 -16.72 18.15
N GLY A 199 1.19 -15.43 18.39
CA GLY A 199 2.21 -14.38 18.26
C GLY A 199 2.28 -13.69 16.89
N TRP A 200 3.06 -12.62 16.85
CA TRP A 200 3.29 -11.80 15.67
C TRP A 200 4.61 -12.19 14.98
N MET A 201 4.58 -12.27 13.65
CA MET A 201 5.76 -12.42 12.79
C MET A 201 6.16 -11.05 12.26
N PHE A 202 7.16 -10.43 12.87
CA PHE A 202 7.63 -9.10 12.51
C PHE A 202 8.57 -9.11 11.31
N ALA A 203 8.62 -8.00 10.57
CA ALA A 203 9.68 -7.75 9.62
C ALA A 203 11.01 -7.55 10.36
N ASP A 204 11.97 -8.44 10.11
CA ASP A 204 13.30 -8.36 10.74
C ASP A 204 14.01 -7.04 10.38
N ASN A 205 14.60 -6.39 11.40
CA ASN A 205 15.45 -5.21 11.26
C ASN A 205 16.77 -5.53 10.54
#